data_AF-A0A520G6Y3-F1
#
_entry.id   AF-A0A520G6Y3-F1
#
_cell.length_a   1.000
_cell.length_b   1.000
_cell.length_c   1.000
_cell.angle_alpha   90.00
_cell.angle_beta   90.00
_cell.angle_gamma   90.00
#
_symmetry.space_group_name_H-M   'P 1'
#
loop_
_entity.id
_entity.type
_entity.pdbx_description
1 polymer ?
#
loop_
_entity_poly.entity_id
_entity_poly.type
_entity_poly.pdbx_seq_one_letter_code
_entity_poly.pdbx_strand_id
1 'polypeptide(L)'
;MAAVRDLSTLLARLDPEADLAARHVWLIRMFDWVRGDRASPQAAAGRAMLLVDAIEARADLRAKARAWWAVFTRTVDLTALLADHGFAPRTAFLSELGERLRRKILPGTPETTDASDLFRMVLPGDFDARWIALLDEAALSRIGRLLALPDATAPTGTDGPAPYWRLTVMDAVTYCASQVVAAGFSPELRLRMGPAAPAGPDGAPQPSRALAFRTLMSTLDDLREEVLRTPRDPAALQAAFVVFRDRLDDCRLATASVYAHLEDNGISVGLVFRLRQLRERVLRIRELLDCVL
;
A
#
# COMPACT_ATOMS: atom_id res chain seq x y z
N MET A 1 -6.52 17.03 24.40
CA MET A 1 -7.44 15.96 24.83
C MET A 1 -6.70 15.06 25.81
N ALA A 2 -7.21 14.87 27.03
CA ALA A 2 -6.58 13.97 28.00
C ALA A 2 -6.55 12.55 27.40
N ALA A 3 -5.35 11.97 27.31
CA ALA A 3 -5.16 10.61 26.82
C ALA A 3 -6.07 9.66 27.59
N VAL A 4 -6.84 8.82 26.89
CA VAL A 4 -7.43 7.64 27.50
C VAL A 4 -6.26 6.86 28.09
N ARG A 5 -6.12 6.85 29.42
CA ARG A 5 -4.99 6.16 30.08
C ARG A 5 -5.28 4.67 30.29
N ASP A 6 -6.56 4.28 30.21
CA ASP A 6 -7.01 2.93 30.56
C ASP A 6 -7.45 2.12 29.33
N LEU A 7 -6.76 0.99 29.13
CA LEU A 7 -7.04 0.00 28.10
C LEU A 7 -8.44 -0.61 28.24
N SER A 8 -8.91 -0.79 29.47
CA SER A 8 -10.21 -1.43 29.73
C SER A 8 -11.35 -0.57 29.20
N THR A 9 -11.31 0.73 29.48
CA THR A 9 -12.25 1.72 28.94
C THR A 9 -12.21 1.81 27.42
N LEU A 10 -11.01 1.71 26.81
CA LEU A 10 -10.87 1.70 25.36
C LEU A 10 -11.54 0.46 24.73
N LEU A 11 -11.29 -0.72 25.30
CA LEU A 11 -11.85 -1.98 24.80
C LEU A 11 -13.35 -2.10 25.05
N ALA A 12 -13.88 -1.51 26.13
CA ALA A 12 -15.32 -1.46 26.38
C ALA A 12 -16.09 -0.65 25.33
N ARG A 13 -15.41 0.28 24.63
CA ARG A 13 -15.98 1.12 23.57
C ARG A 13 -15.78 0.56 22.16
N LEU A 14 -15.20 -0.63 22.03
CA LEU A 14 -15.09 -1.31 20.74
C LEU A 14 -16.48 -1.78 20.29
N ASP A 15 -17.03 -1.08 19.31
CA ASP A 15 -18.37 -1.34 18.77
C ASP A 15 -18.33 -1.39 17.23
N PRO A 16 -18.59 -2.57 16.62
CA PRO A 16 -18.63 -2.70 15.16
C PRO A 16 -19.84 -2.02 14.51
N GLU A 17 -20.94 -1.82 15.24
CA GLU A 17 -22.20 -1.25 14.73
C GLU A 17 -22.26 0.28 14.88
N ALA A 18 -21.24 0.88 15.50
CA ALA A 18 -21.14 2.33 15.62
C ALA A 18 -21.02 3.00 14.24
N ASP A 19 -21.46 4.26 14.16
CA ASP A 19 -21.32 5.05 12.94
C ASP A 19 -19.85 5.22 12.50
N LEU A 20 -19.64 5.63 11.24
CA LEU A 20 -18.31 5.72 10.64
C LEU A 20 -17.37 6.61 11.46
N ALA A 21 -17.84 7.79 11.87
CA ALA A 21 -17.03 8.75 12.61
C ALA A 21 -16.63 8.22 13.98
N ALA A 22 -17.56 7.58 14.71
CA ALA A 22 -17.33 6.96 16.01
C ALA A 22 -16.29 5.83 15.92
N ARG A 23 -16.37 4.98 14.88
CA ARG A 23 -15.37 3.92 14.63
C ARG A 23 -13.98 4.51 14.39
N HIS A 24 -13.86 5.56 13.58
CA HIS A 24 -12.57 6.22 13.34
C HIS A 24 -12.04 6.99 14.54
N VAL A 25 -12.91 7.63 15.33
CA VAL A 25 -12.51 8.27 16.60
C VAL A 25 -12.01 7.22 17.59
N TRP A 26 -12.64 6.04 17.65
CA TRP A 26 -12.13 4.92 18.46
C TRP A 26 -10.75 4.47 17.97
N LEU A 27 -10.57 4.31 16.67
CA LEU A 27 -9.27 3.94 16.06
C LEU A 27 -8.17 4.94 16.41
N ILE A 28 -8.43 6.25 16.25
CA ILE A 28 -7.50 7.32 16.60
C ILE A 28 -7.13 7.24 18.10
N ARG A 29 -8.13 7.09 18.97
CA ARG A 29 -7.89 6.96 20.42
C ARG A 29 -7.11 5.70 20.79
N MET A 30 -7.30 4.61 20.06
CA MET A 30 -6.55 3.37 20.25
C MET A 30 -5.07 3.59 19.92
N PHE A 31 -4.77 4.19 18.77
CA PHE A 31 -3.38 4.50 18.41
C PHE A 31 -2.75 5.55 19.34
N ASP A 32 -3.52 6.52 19.84
CA ASP A 32 -3.04 7.45 20.87
C ASP A 32 -2.70 6.74 22.19
N TRP A 33 -3.50 5.75 22.60
CA TRP A 33 -3.19 4.91 23.76
C TRP A 33 -1.92 4.08 23.54
N VAL A 34 -1.76 3.47 22.36
CA VAL A 34 -0.55 2.71 21.98
C VAL A 34 0.68 3.62 22.05
N ARG A 35 0.60 4.84 21.51
CA ARG A 35 1.69 5.84 21.58
C ARG A 35 2.01 6.26 23.00
N GLY A 36 1.00 6.39 23.87
CA GLY A 36 1.14 6.94 25.21
C GLY A 36 1.80 8.32 25.20
N ASP A 37 2.84 8.51 26.00
CA ASP A 37 3.63 9.74 26.09
C ASP A 37 4.65 9.93 24.95
N ARG A 38 4.79 8.94 24.05
CA ARG A 38 5.76 8.93 22.96
C ARG A 38 7.23 9.00 23.42
N ALA A 39 7.53 8.64 24.67
CA ALA A 39 8.89 8.67 25.21
C ALA A 39 9.78 7.57 24.62
N SER A 40 9.21 6.38 24.34
CA SER A 40 9.94 5.23 23.82
C SER A 40 9.11 4.46 22.77
N PRO A 41 9.67 4.21 21.57
CA PRO A 41 9.05 3.31 20.59
C PRO A 41 8.87 1.88 21.10
N GLN A 42 9.79 1.37 21.92
CA GLN A 42 9.70 0.04 22.54
C GLN A 42 8.48 -0.04 23.48
N ALA A 43 8.23 1.01 24.26
CA ALA A 43 7.03 1.07 25.11
C ALA A 43 5.73 1.08 24.28
N ALA A 44 5.73 1.74 23.12
CA ALA A 44 4.58 1.74 22.21
C ALA A 44 4.35 0.35 21.57
N ALA A 45 5.41 -0.31 21.10
CA ALA A 45 5.33 -1.69 20.61
C ALA A 45 4.82 -2.65 21.70
N GLY A 46 5.32 -2.52 22.93
CA GLY A 46 4.85 -3.28 24.08
C GLY A 46 3.36 -3.04 24.37
N ARG A 47 2.89 -1.79 24.31
CA ARG A 47 1.45 -1.47 24.45
C ARG A 47 0.61 -2.06 23.32
N ALA A 48 1.10 -2.06 22.08
CA ALA A 48 0.41 -2.73 20.97
C ALA A 48 0.22 -4.24 21.27
N MET A 49 1.24 -4.90 21.82
CA MET A 49 1.12 -6.31 22.21
C MET A 49 0.20 -6.52 23.42
N LEU A 50 0.20 -5.61 24.41
CA LEU A 50 -0.77 -5.65 25.51
C LEU A 50 -2.23 -5.53 25.02
N LEU A 51 -2.47 -4.71 23.99
CA LEU A 51 -3.79 -4.62 23.35
C LEU A 51 -4.17 -5.96 22.69
N VAL A 52 -3.25 -6.57 21.94
CA VAL A 52 -3.47 -7.88 21.32
C VAL A 52 -3.77 -8.94 22.37
N ASP A 53 -2.96 -9.03 23.44
CA ASP A 53 -3.15 -9.96 24.55
C ASP A 53 -4.54 -9.79 25.21
N ALA A 54 -4.94 -8.54 25.46
CA ALA A 54 -6.20 -8.22 26.12
C ALA A 54 -7.44 -8.53 25.27
N ILE A 55 -7.30 -8.48 23.93
CA ILE A 55 -8.34 -8.92 23.00
C ILE A 55 -8.34 -10.45 22.94
N GLU A 56 -7.18 -11.09 22.76
CA GLU A 56 -7.07 -12.54 22.62
C GLU A 56 -7.58 -13.31 23.85
N ALA A 57 -7.37 -12.77 25.05
CA ALA A 57 -7.82 -13.36 26.31
C ALA A 57 -9.36 -13.47 26.43
N ARG A 58 -10.14 -12.75 25.61
CA ARG A 58 -11.61 -12.65 25.72
C ARG A 58 -12.30 -12.99 24.42
N ALA A 59 -13.11 -14.06 24.42
CA ALA A 59 -13.78 -14.55 23.20
C ALA A 59 -14.76 -13.51 22.61
N ASP A 60 -15.48 -12.79 23.45
CA ASP A 60 -16.39 -11.71 23.06
C ASP A 60 -15.65 -10.54 22.39
N LEU A 61 -14.51 -10.12 22.95
CA LEU A 61 -13.70 -9.07 22.34
C LEU A 61 -13.05 -9.51 21.04
N ARG A 62 -12.58 -10.75 20.93
CA ARG A 62 -12.08 -11.30 19.65
C ARG A 62 -13.16 -11.21 18.56
N ALA A 63 -14.39 -11.60 18.88
CA ALA A 63 -15.50 -11.53 17.95
C ALA A 63 -15.80 -10.08 17.53
N LYS A 64 -15.87 -9.15 18.49
CA LYS A 64 -16.07 -7.72 18.23
C LYS A 64 -14.94 -7.11 17.40
N ALA A 65 -13.68 -7.42 17.70
CA ALA A 65 -12.52 -6.92 16.97
C ALA A 65 -12.54 -7.38 15.51
N ARG A 66 -12.87 -8.66 15.26
CA ARG A 66 -13.03 -9.19 13.90
C ARG A 66 -14.20 -8.56 13.16
N ALA A 67 -15.35 -8.40 13.82
CA ALA A 67 -16.50 -7.72 13.22
C ALA A 67 -16.16 -6.27 12.86
N TRP A 68 -15.52 -5.54 13.79
CA TRP A 68 -15.11 -4.15 13.57
C TRP A 68 -14.13 -4.05 12.39
N TRP A 69 -13.13 -4.95 12.34
CA TRP A 69 -12.19 -5.04 11.24
C TRP A 69 -12.87 -5.35 9.90
N ALA A 70 -13.85 -6.26 9.89
CA ALA A 70 -14.62 -6.60 8.69
C ALA A 70 -15.44 -5.42 8.16
N VAL A 71 -16.05 -4.62 9.05
CA VAL A 71 -16.75 -3.41 8.63
C VAL A 71 -15.72 -2.39 8.13
N PHE A 72 -14.62 -2.18 8.85
CA PHE A 72 -13.57 -1.24 8.47
C PHE A 72 -13.04 -1.49 7.06
N THR A 73 -12.62 -2.72 6.74
CA THR A 73 -12.07 -3.08 5.43
C THR A 73 -13.08 -3.02 4.29
N ARG A 74 -14.39 -3.09 4.58
CA ARG A 74 -15.45 -2.90 3.58
C ARG A 74 -15.84 -1.45 3.37
N THR A 75 -15.65 -0.59 4.37
CA THR A 75 -16.10 0.81 4.34
C THR A 75 -15.00 1.81 4.02
N VAL A 76 -13.73 1.41 4.15
CA VAL A 76 -12.56 2.28 3.98
C VAL A 76 -11.69 1.73 2.85
N ASP A 77 -11.43 2.55 1.83
CA ASP A 77 -10.63 2.14 0.66
C ASP A 77 -9.14 2.13 1.00
N LEU A 78 -8.63 0.98 1.44
CA LEU A 78 -7.21 0.76 1.75
C LEU A 78 -6.32 0.74 0.51
N THR A 79 -6.87 0.45 -0.67
CA THR A 79 -6.12 0.44 -1.92
C THR A 79 -5.61 1.84 -2.25
N ALA A 80 -6.42 2.88 -2.04
CA ALA A 80 -6.00 4.26 -2.20
C ALA A 80 -4.84 4.65 -1.28
N LEU A 81 -4.82 4.16 -0.04
CA LEU A 81 -3.70 4.37 0.88
C LEU A 81 -2.42 3.70 0.37
N LEU A 82 -2.49 2.43 -0.01
CA LEU A 82 -1.33 1.67 -0.46
C LEU A 82 -0.81 2.15 -1.82
N ALA A 83 -1.70 2.51 -2.73
CA ALA A 83 -1.33 2.93 -4.07
C ALA A 83 -0.93 4.41 -4.12
N ASP A 84 -1.77 5.32 -3.63
CA ASP A 84 -1.68 6.77 -3.92
C ASP A 84 -1.11 7.62 -2.78
N HIS A 85 -1.11 7.13 -1.54
CA HIS A 85 -0.59 7.93 -0.45
C HIS A 85 0.89 8.28 -0.65
N GLY A 86 1.21 9.58 -0.59
CA GLY A 86 2.55 10.11 -0.81
C GLY A 86 2.85 10.52 -2.26
N PHE A 87 1.97 10.21 -3.22
CA PHE A 87 2.09 10.69 -4.60
C PHE A 87 1.37 12.02 -4.81
N ALA A 88 1.96 12.91 -5.61
CA ALA A 88 1.26 14.07 -6.12
C ALA A 88 0.35 13.62 -7.30
N PRO A 89 -0.97 13.84 -7.24
CA PRO A 89 -1.92 13.33 -8.22
C PRO A 89 -1.76 13.95 -9.63
N ARG A 90 -1.25 15.18 -9.77
CA ARG A 90 -1.00 15.84 -11.06
C ARG A 90 0.17 16.85 -11.01
N THR A 91 0.70 17.22 -12.18
CA THR A 91 1.57 18.40 -12.38
C THR A 91 0.79 19.70 -12.12
N ALA A 92 0.50 20.01 -10.87
CA ALA A 92 -0.14 21.26 -10.50
C ALA A 92 0.37 21.70 -9.12
N PHE A 93 1.59 22.24 -9.12
CA PHE A 93 2.27 22.77 -7.93
C PHE A 93 1.38 23.71 -7.11
N LEU A 94 0.56 24.53 -7.78
CA LEU A 94 -0.33 25.50 -7.13
C LEU A 94 -1.59 24.87 -6.50
N SER A 95 -2.15 23.81 -7.09
CA SER A 95 -3.26 23.08 -6.47
C SER A 95 -2.78 22.27 -5.27
N GLU A 96 -1.57 21.70 -5.33
CA GLU A 96 -0.93 21.03 -4.20
C GLU A 96 -0.61 22.00 -3.05
N LEU A 97 -0.11 23.19 -3.35
CA LEU A 97 0.12 24.22 -2.34
C LEU A 97 -1.19 24.65 -1.68
N GLY A 98 -2.25 24.84 -2.47
CA GLY A 98 -3.60 25.17 -1.98
C GLY A 98 -4.22 24.04 -1.15
N GLU A 99 -4.03 22.78 -1.56
CA GLU A 99 -4.51 21.60 -0.85
C GLU A 99 -3.75 21.38 0.47
N ARG A 100 -2.42 21.56 0.47
CA ARG A 100 -1.59 21.51 1.69
C ARG A 100 -1.91 22.66 2.63
N LEU A 101 -2.20 23.84 2.10
CA LEU A 101 -2.63 25.00 2.88
C LEU A 101 -4.04 24.78 3.46
N ARG A 102 -4.98 24.25 2.66
CA ARG A 102 -6.33 23.88 3.11
C ARG A 102 -6.27 22.82 4.22
N ARG A 103 -5.48 21.76 4.04
CA ARG A 103 -5.29 20.68 5.04
C ARG A 103 -4.53 21.15 6.29
N LYS A 104 -3.75 22.23 6.20
CA LYS A 104 -3.11 22.86 7.37
C LYS A 104 -4.06 23.78 8.14
N ILE A 105 -5.11 24.29 7.48
CA ILE A 105 -6.07 25.26 8.04
C ILE A 105 -7.37 24.58 8.51
N LEU A 106 -7.79 23.50 7.87
CA LEU A 106 -8.98 22.72 8.22
C LEU A 106 -8.55 21.34 8.76
N PRO A 107 -8.80 21.02 10.04
CA PRO A 107 -8.53 19.68 10.55
C PRO A 107 -9.34 18.65 9.76
N GLY A 108 -8.72 17.51 9.43
CA GLY A 108 -9.41 16.40 8.77
C GLY A 108 -10.60 15.91 9.59
N THR A 109 -11.65 15.43 8.92
CA THR A 109 -12.85 14.90 9.57
C THR A 109 -12.73 13.39 9.72
N PRO A 110 -12.99 12.82 10.92
CA PRO A 110 -13.06 11.37 11.11
C PRO A 110 -14.13 10.69 10.26
N GLU A 111 -15.08 11.44 9.71
CA GLU A 111 -16.07 10.98 8.74
C GLU A 111 -15.47 11.00 7.31
N THR A 112 -14.64 10.01 7.01
CA THR A 112 -14.03 9.83 5.67
C THR A 112 -13.97 8.36 5.30
N THR A 113 -14.24 8.03 4.03
CA THR A 113 -14.01 6.70 3.47
C THR A 113 -12.63 6.57 2.82
N ASP A 114 -11.90 7.69 2.68
CA ASP A 114 -10.53 7.73 2.16
C ASP A 114 -9.53 7.36 3.25
N ALA A 115 -8.90 6.19 3.08
CA ALA A 115 -7.87 5.70 3.99
C ALA A 115 -6.64 6.62 4.07
N SER A 116 -6.31 7.38 3.03
CA SER A 116 -5.19 8.33 3.04
C SER A 116 -5.41 9.48 4.02
N ASP A 117 -6.64 10.00 4.09
CA ASP A 117 -6.99 11.06 5.02
C ASP A 117 -7.07 10.52 6.46
N LEU A 118 -7.63 9.31 6.62
CA LEU A 118 -7.65 8.63 7.92
C LEU A 118 -6.24 8.30 8.42
N PHE A 119 -5.34 7.82 7.56
CA PHE A 119 -3.97 7.46 7.90
C PHE A 119 -3.22 8.64 8.54
N ARG A 120 -3.43 9.86 8.06
CA ARG A 120 -2.79 11.06 8.63
C ARG A 120 -3.28 11.40 10.04
N MET A 121 -4.53 11.06 10.36
CA MET A 121 -5.08 11.23 11.70
C MET A 121 -4.63 10.11 12.63
N VAL A 122 -4.59 8.89 12.11
CA VAL A 122 -4.30 7.69 12.89
C VAL A 122 -2.81 7.53 13.14
N LEU A 123 -1.93 7.81 12.16
CA LEU A 123 -0.47 7.66 12.16
C LEU A 123 0.21 8.98 11.73
N PRO A 124 0.19 10.03 12.57
CA PRO A 124 0.53 11.38 12.17
C PRO A 124 2.02 11.68 11.97
N GLY A 125 2.96 10.80 12.35
CA GLY A 125 4.38 11.11 12.17
C GLY A 125 5.37 9.99 12.43
N ASP A 126 6.65 10.31 12.27
CA ASP A 126 7.78 9.35 12.23
C ASP A 126 7.93 8.47 13.47
N PHE A 127 7.42 8.92 14.63
CA PHE A 127 7.38 8.08 15.83
C PHE A 127 6.66 6.76 15.57
N ASP A 128 5.63 6.80 14.73
CA ASP A 128 4.84 5.62 14.41
C ASP A 128 5.60 4.58 13.61
N ALA A 129 6.32 5.03 12.59
CA ALA A 129 7.19 4.16 11.81
C ALA A 129 8.23 3.45 12.70
N ARG A 130 8.78 4.15 13.70
CA ARG A 130 9.80 3.59 14.61
C ARG A 130 9.28 2.48 15.49
N TRP A 131 8.05 2.57 16.03
CA TRP A 131 7.53 1.50 16.88
C TRP A 131 6.95 0.35 16.06
N ILE A 132 6.36 0.62 14.89
CA ILE A 132 5.88 -0.41 13.98
C ILE A 132 7.06 -1.28 13.50
N ALA A 133 8.21 -0.67 13.21
CA ALA A 133 9.42 -1.40 12.83
C ALA A 133 9.99 -2.32 13.92
N LEU A 134 9.50 -2.23 15.17
CA LEU A 134 9.90 -3.11 16.27
C LEU A 134 8.98 -4.34 16.39
N LEU A 135 7.90 -4.43 15.62
CA LEU A 135 7.04 -5.61 15.59
C LEU A 135 7.74 -6.69 14.78
N ASP A 136 8.10 -7.79 15.43
CA ASP A 136 8.73 -8.95 14.78
C ASP A 136 7.69 -9.82 14.05
N GLU A 137 8.18 -10.81 13.30
CA GLU A 137 7.34 -11.75 12.54
C GLU A 137 6.31 -12.47 13.45
N ALA A 138 6.69 -12.77 14.70
CA ALA A 138 5.79 -13.41 15.65
C ALA A 138 4.63 -12.48 16.05
N ALA A 139 4.91 -11.21 16.33
CA ALA A 139 3.90 -10.19 16.61
C ALA A 139 2.98 -9.95 15.41
N LEU A 140 3.55 -9.81 14.21
CA LEU A 140 2.79 -9.60 12.97
C LEU A 140 1.89 -10.81 12.65
N SER A 141 2.40 -12.03 12.80
CA SER A 141 1.62 -13.26 12.63
C SER A 141 0.46 -13.37 13.63
N ARG A 142 0.67 -12.95 14.88
CA ARG A 142 -0.41 -12.89 15.90
C ARG A 142 -1.48 -11.88 15.51
N ILE A 143 -1.09 -10.66 15.15
CA ILE A 143 -2.02 -9.61 14.68
C ILE A 143 -2.79 -10.10 13.45
N GLY A 144 -2.10 -10.72 12.49
CA GLY A 144 -2.71 -11.30 11.29
C GLY A 144 -3.76 -12.37 11.61
N ARG A 145 -3.51 -13.29 12.55
CA ARG A 145 -4.48 -14.29 12.99
C ARG A 145 -5.67 -13.71 13.76
N LEU A 146 -5.45 -12.63 14.52
CA LEU A 146 -6.52 -11.93 15.22
C LEU A 146 -7.48 -11.27 14.20
N LEU A 147 -6.91 -10.58 13.22
CA LEU A 147 -7.62 -9.84 12.18
C LEU A 147 -8.06 -10.70 10.98
N ALA A 148 -7.69 -11.98 10.96
CA ALA A 148 -8.16 -12.93 9.96
C ALA A 148 -9.70 -12.97 10.02
N LEU A 149 -10.31 -12.47 8.94
CA LEU A 149 -11.75 -12.51 8.77
C LEU A 149 -12.11 -13.96 8.46
N PRO A 150 -13.01 -14.60 9.24
CA PRO A 150 -13.59 -15.87 8.81
C PRO A 150 -14.31 -15.60 7.49
N ASP A 151 -13.90 -16.31 6.43
CA ASP A 151 -14.58 -16.20 5.15
C ASP A 151 -16.05 -16.52 5.33
N ALA A 152 -16.93 -15.54 5.05
CA ALA A 152 -18.36 -15.69 5.19
C ALA A 152 -18.98 -16.69 4.18
N THR A 153 -18.16 -17.31 3.32
CA THR A 153 -18.61 -18.19 2.22
C THR A 153 -17.73 -19.41 1.95
N ALA A 154 -16.67 -19.69 2.73
CA ALA A 154 -15.83 -20.86 2.46
C ALA A 154 -16.35 -22.12 3.21
N PRO A 155 -16.66 -23.23 2.50
CA PRO A 155 -16.92 -24.50 3.15
C PRO A 155 -15.66 -24.96 3.89
N THR A 156 -15.85 -25.62 5.02
CA THR A 156 -14.80 -26.22 5.85
C THR A 156 -13.93 -27.18 5.02
N GLY A 157 -12.83 -26.66 4.48
CA GLY A 157 -11.80 -27.34 3.72
C GLY A 157 -10.57 -26.45 3.69
N THR A 158 -9.39 -27.04 3.56
CA THR A 158 -8.08 -26.36 3.56
C THR A 158 -7.85 -25.42 2.37
N ASP A 159 -8.83 -25.28 1.48
CA ASP A 159 -8.79 -24.51 0.23
C ASP A 159 -9.70 -23.28 0.34
N GLY A 160 -9.33 -22.35 1.23
CA GLY A 160 -9.99 -21.04 1.35
C GLY A 160 -9.44 -20.02 0.33
N PRO A 161 -10.22 -18.97 -0.01
CA PRO A 161 -9.70 -17.86 -0.81
C PRO A 161 -8.50 -17.19 -0.13
N ALA A 162 -7.68 -16.49 -0.92
CA ALA A 162 -6.54 -15.76 -0.37
C ALA A 162 -6.99 -14.73 0.68
N PRO A 163 -6.18 -14.49 1.73
CA PRO A 163 -6.48 -13.48 2.73
C PRO A 163 -6.74 -12.10 2.10
N TYR A 164 -7.75 -11.38 2.59
CA TYR A 164 -8.17 -10.08 2.06
C TYR A 164 -7.02 -9.08 1.86
N TRP A 165 -6.05 -9.03 2.79
CA TRP A 165 -4.91 -8.12 2.67
C TRP A 165 -4.05 -8.37 1.42
N ARG A 166 -3.94 -9.63 0.95
CA ARG A 166 -3.22 -9.94 -0.30
C ARG A 166 -3.96 -9.37 -1.50
N LEU A 167 -5.31 -9.45 -1.50
CA LEU A 167 -6.13 -8.83 -2.53
C LEU A 167 -5.92 -7.31 -2.55
N THR A 168 -5.96 -6.64 -1.39
CA THR A 168 -5.74 -5.19 -1.30
C THR A 168 -4.35 -4.78 -1.79
N VAL A 169 -3.30 -5.52 -1.41
CA VAL A 169 -1.94 -5.25 -1.90
C VAL A 169 -1.87 -5.44 -3.41
N MET A 170 -2.44 -6.52 -3.95
CA MET A 170 -2.43 -6.75 -5.40
C MET A 170 -3.26 -5.72 -6.17
N ASP A 171 -4.38 -5.25 -5.63
CA ASP A 171 -5.15 -4.15 -6.22
C ASP A 171 -4.34 -2.85 -6.26
N ALA A 172 -3.54 -2.57 -5.22
CA ALA A 172 -2.64 -1.41 -5.18
C ALA A 172 -1.49 -1.54 -6.19
N VAL A 173 -0.94 -2.75 -6.37
CA VAL A 173 0.06 -3.04 -7.41
C VAL A 173 -0.55 -2.86 -8.80
N THR A 174 -1.76 -3.38 -9.04
CA THR A 174 -2.51 -3.19 -10.29
C THR A 174 -2.74 -1.72 -10.60
N TYR A 175 -3.15 -0.93 -9.60
CA TYR A 175 -3.29 0.51 -9.77
C TYR A 175 -1.96 1.17 -10.16
N CYS A 176 -0.88 0.91 -9.40
CA CYS A 176 0.42 1.50 -9.69
C CYS A 176 0.97 1.09 -11.07
N ALA A 177 0.83 -0.17 -11.45
CA ALA A 177 1.24 -0.69 -12.75
C ALA A 177 0.46 -0.03 -13.88
N SER A 178 -0.86 0.14 -13.73
CA SER A 178 -1.69 0.84 -14.73
C SER A 178 -1.21 2.27 -14.97
N GLN A 179 -0.77 2.98 -13.92
CA GLN A 179 -0.22 4.33 -14.03
C GLN A 179 1.16 4.33 -14.73
N VAL A 180 2.00 3.32 -14.48
CA VAL A 180 3.28 3.15 -15.21
C VAL A 180 3.02 2.91 -16.70
N VAL A 181 2.05 2.07 -17.04
CA VAL A 181 1.65 1.78 -18.43
C VAL A 181 1.10 3.04 -19.11
N ALA A 182 0.16 3.74 -18.46
CA ALA A 182 -0.44 4.96 -18.99
C ALA A 182 0.62 6.06 -19.23
N ALA A 183 1.56 6.23 -18.31
CA ALA A 183 2.69 7.14 -18.50
C ALA A 183 3.57 6.70 -19.68
N GLY A 184 3.93 5.42 -19.78
CA GLY A 184 4.74 4.88 -20.86
C GLY A 184 4.17 5.10 -22.26
N PHE A 185 2.84 5.06 -22.41
CA PHE A 185 2.16 5.32 -23.70
C PHE A 185 1.89 6.79 -24.00
N SER A 186 2.12 7.70 -23.05
CA SER A 186 1.90 9.13 -23.26
C SER A 186 2.77 9.66 -24.42
N PRO A 187 2.24 10.52 -25.31
CA PRO A 187 2.99 11.01 -26.46
C PRO A 187 4.33 11.66 -26.07
N GLU A 188 4.37 12.34 -24.92
CA GLU A 188 5.55 13.05 -24.46
C GLU A 188 6.72 12.10 -24.15
N LEU A 189 6.42 10.92 -23.62
CA LEU A 189 7.41 9.87 -23.36
C LEU A 189 7.65 9.02 -24.60
N ARG A 190 6.59 8.56 -25.26
CA ARG A 190 6.67 7.65 -26.41
C ARG A 190 7.47 8.21 -27.59
N LEU A 191 7.37 9.51 -27.88
CA LEU A 191 8.11 10.15 -28.98
C LEU A 191 9.60 10.38 -28.65
N ARG A 192 9.97 10.37 -27.36
CA ARG A 192 11.32 10.65 -26.87
C ARG A 192 12.06 9.41 -26.38
N MET A 193 11.34 8.33 -26.13
CA MET A 193 11.91 7.00 -25.97
C MET A 193 12.49 6.60 -27.33
N GLY A 194 13.81 6.69 -27.46
CA GLY A 194 14.53 6.34 -28.69
C GLY A 194 14.28 4.89 -29.17
N PRO A 195 14.75 4.53 -30.38
CA PRO A 195 14.57 3.20 -30.95
C PRO A 195 15.10 2.10 -30.01
N ALA A 196 14.64 0.86 -30.22
CA ALA A 196 15.10 -0.30 -29.47
C ALA A 196 16.63 -0.29 -29.39
N ALA A 197 17.18 -0.53 -28.20
CA ALA A 197 18.62 -0.57 -28.03
C ALA A 197 19.20 -1.66 -28.97
N PRO A 198 20.42 -1.45 -29.51
CA PRO A 198 21.09 -2.46 -30.32
C PRO A 198 21.13 -3.79 -29.56
N ALA A 199 21.13 -4.91 -30.30
CA ALA A 199 21.13 -6.24 -29.72
C ALA A 199 22.15 -6.37 -28.58
N GLY A 200 21.78 -7.09 -27.52
CA GLY A 200 22.67 -7.30 -26.37
C GLY A 200 23.95 -8.05 -26.76
N PRO A 201 24.89 -8.27 -25.82
CA PRO A 201 26.13 -9.02 -26.06
C PRO A 201 25.89 -10.38 -26.72
N ASP A 202 24.74 -10.99 -26.46
CA ASP A 202 24.32 -12.31 -26.95
C ASP A 202 23.61 -12.26 -28.32
N GLY A 203 23.57 -11.10 -28.99
CA GLY A 203 22.93 -10.93 -30.30
C GLY A 203 21.39 -11.01 -30.28
N ALA A 204 20.78 -11.22 -29.12
CA ALA A 204 19.34 -11.25 -28.97
C ALA A 204 18.72 -9.86 -29.23
N PRO A 205 17.68 -9.75 -30.06
CA PRO A 205 16.99 -8.48 -30.27
C PRO A 205 16.40 -8.01 -28.94
N GLN A 206 16.77 -6.81 -28.50
CA GLN A 206 16.18 -6.24 -27.30
C GLN A 206 14.70 -5.94 -27.58
N PRO A 207 13.78 -6.34 -26.68
CA PRO A 207 12.38 -6.03 -26.84
C PRO A 207 12.20 -4.52 -27.04
N SER A 208 11.36 -4.13 -28.00
CA SER A 208 11.08 -2.71 -28.21
C SER A 208 10.61 -2.09 -26.89
N ARG A 209 11.02 -0.86 -26.59
CA ARG A 209 10.62 -0.17 -25.35
C ARG A 209 9.09 -0.13 -25.15
N ALA A 210 8.33 -0.06 -26.24
CA ALA A 210 6.87 -0.14 -26.22
C ALA A 210 6.35 -1.55 -25.83
N LEU A 211 7.09 -2.62 -26.14
CA LEU A 211 6.73 -3.97 -25.73
C LEU A 211 6.76 -4.11 -24.20
N ALA A 212 7.76 -3.51 -23.54
CA ALA A 212 7.88 -3.55 -22.09
C ALA A 212 6.58 -3.07 -21.41
N PHE A 213 6.06 -1.91 -21.84
CA PHE A 213 4.79 -1.38 -21.32
C PHE A 213 3.57 -2.19 -21.76
N ARG A 214 3.55 -2.73 -22.99
CA ARG A 214 2.42 -3.54 -23.50
C ARG A 214 2.22 -4.82 -22.70
N THR A 215 3.28 -5.49 -22.29
CA THR A 215 3.20 -6.80 -21.62
C THR A 215 3.24 -6.69 -20.09
N LEU A 216 3.41 -5.49 -19.52
CA LEU A 216 3.51 -5.34 -18.06
C LEU A 216 2.25 -5.83 -17.34
N MET A 217 1.06 -5.51 -17.87
CA MET A 217 -0.21 -5.93 -17.26
C MET A 217 -0.42 -7.44 -17.35
N SER A 218 -0.09 -8.08 -18.48
CA SER A 218 -0.22 -9.54 -18.58
C SER A 218 0.71 -10.27 -17.61
N THR A 219 1.96 -9.82 -17.48
CA THR A 219 2.88 -10.39 -16.47
C THR A 219 2.43 -10.13 -15.03
N LEU A 220 1.65 -9.07 -14.80
CA LEU A 220 1.05 -8.79 -13.50
C LEU A 220 -0.13 -9.73 -13.22
N ASP A 221 -0.96 -10.01 -14.23
CA ASP A 221 -2.08 -10.94 -14.09
C ASP A 221 -1.57 -12.34 -13.73
N ASP A 222 -0.50 -12.81 -14.39
CA ASP A 222 0.18 -14.06 -14.05
C ASP A 222 0.66 -14.05 -12.58
N LEU A 223 1.37 -12.99 -12.15
CA LEU A 223 1.82 -12.86 -10.76
C LEU A 223 0.65 -12.80 -9.78
N ARG A 224 -0.46 -12.13 -10.13
CA ARG A 224 -1.64 -12.03 -9.28
C ARG A 224 -2.26 -13.40 -9.04
N GLU A 225 -2.35 -14.24 -10.07
CA GLU A 225 -2.84 -15.61 -9.92
C GLU A 225 -1.99 -16.39 -8.90
N GLU A 226 -0.66 -16.28 -9.01
CA GLU A 226 0.28 -16.93 -8.09
C GLU A 226 0.18 -16.40 -6.65
N VAL A 227 0.01 -15.08 -6.49
CA VAL A 227 -0.11 -14.45 -5.16
C VAL A 227 -1.39 -14.86 -4.44
N LEU A 228 -2.47 -15.05 -5.19
CA LEU A 228 -3.79 -15.36 -4.66
C LEU A 228 -4.09 -16.87 -4.60
N ARG A 229 -3.17 -17.74 -5.04
CA ARG A 229 -3.36 -19.18 -4.96
C ARG A 229 -3.32 -19.70 -3.52
N THR A 230 -4.25 -20.60 -3.24
CA THR A 230 -4.28 -21.44 -2.03
C THR A 230 -4.45 -22.91 -2.46
N PRO A 231 -3.56 -23.84 -2.05
CA PRO A 231 -2.33 -23.63 -1.29
C PRO A 231 -1.26 -22.87 -2.11
N ARG A 232 -0.30 -22.25 -1.41
CA ARG A 232 0.81 -21.53 -2.06
C ARG A 232 1.75 -22.49 -2.79
N ASP A 233 2.21 -22.09 -3.97
CA ASP A 233 3.34 -22.69 -4.67
C ASP A 233 4.50 -21.67 -4.68
N PRO A 234 5.50 -21.80 -3.79
CA PRO A 234 6.61 -20.85 -3.72
C PRO A 234 7.46 -20.81 -4.99
N ALA A 235 7.57 -21.93 -5.71
CA ALA A 235 8.41 -22.00 -6.92
C ALA A 235 7.74 -21.26 -8.08
N ALA A 236 6.44 -21.52 -8.29
CA ALA A 236 5.66 -20.83 -9.32
C ALA A 236 5.49 -19.33 -9.02
N LEU A 237 5.27 -18.97 -7.74
CA LEU A 237 5.25 -17.58 -7.29
C LEU A 237 6.57 -16.86 -7.57
N GLN A 238 7.69 -17.48 -7.20
CA GLN A 238 9.01 -16.89 -7.44
C GLN A 238 9.28 -16.72 -8.94
N ALA A 239 8.87 -17.68 -9.78
CA ALA A 239 9.03 -17.59 -11.22
C ALA A 239 8.22 -16.42 -11.82
N ALA A 240 6.93 -16.30 -11.47
CA ALA A 240 6.10 -15.19 -11.94
C ALA A 240 6.60 -13.83 -11.43
N PHE A 241 7.09 -13.77 -10.19
CA PHE A 241 7.70 -12.56 -9.63
C PHE A 241 8.92 -12.11 -10.44
N VAL A 242 9.83 -13.04 -10.78
CA VAL A 242 11.01 -12.73 -11.60
C VAL A 242 10.59 -12.17 -12.96
N VAL A 243 9.62 -12.80 -13.63
CA VAL A 243 9.11 -12.34 -14.93
C VAL A 243 8.53 -10.92 -14.84
N PHE A 244 7.68 -10.65 -13.84
CA PHE A 244 7.08 -9.33 -13.64
C PHE A 244 8.14 -8.28 -13.28
N ARG A 245 9.07 -8.61 -12.37
CA ARG A 245 10.16 -7.71 -11.96
C ARG A 245 11.04 -7.33 -13.14
N ASP A 246 11.45 -8.29 -13.95
CA ASP A 246 12.29 -8.04 -15.11
C ASP A 246 11.55 -7.14 -16.13
N ARG A 247 10.24 -7.37 -16.31
CA ARG A 247 9.41 -6.49 -17.16
C ARG A 247 9.26 -5.07 -16.60
N LEU A 248 9.15 -4.92 -15.29
CA LEU A 248 9.11 -3.62 -14.61
C LEU A 248 10.45 -2.89 -14.76
N ASP A 249 11.57 -3.61 -14.69
CA ASP A 249 12.91 -3.05 -14.94
C ASP A 249 13.10 -2.63 -16.39
N ASP A 250 12.59 -3.39 -17.37
CA ASP A 250 12.56 -2.97 -18.77
C ASP A 250 11.80 -1.64 -18.94
N CYS A 251 10.65 -1.47 -18.27
CA CYS A 251 9.89 -0.21 -18.30
C CYS A 251 10.70 0.95 -17.70
N ARG A 252 11.44 0.70 -16.62
CA ARG A 252 12.31 1.68 -15.97
C ARG A 252 13.49 2.07 -16.88
N LEU A 253 14.14 1.11 -17.53
CA LEU A 253 15.25 1.33 -18.47
C LEU A 253 14.77 2.08 -19.72
N ALA A 254 13.62 1.69 -20.27
CA ALA A 254 12.97 2.41 -21.37
C ALA A 254 12.72 3.88 -21.01
N THR A 255 12.24 4.13 -19.80
CA THR A 255 12.01 5.49 -19.30
C THR A 255 13.31 6.27 -19.09
N ALA A 256 14.37 5.63 -18.59
CA ALA A 256 15.67 6.28 -18.37
C ALA A 256 16.31 6.77 -19.67
N SER A 257 16.04 6.12 -20.80
CA SER A 257 16.54 6.55 -22.11
C SER A 257 16.08 7.94 -22.56
N VAL A 258 14.97 8.43 -22.01
CA VAL A 258 14.43 9.76 -22.32
C VAL A 258 15.38 10.85 -21.84
N TYR A 259 16.17 10.61 -20.79
CA TYR A 259 17.15 11.58 -20.29
C TYR A 259 18.27 11.85 -21.31
N ALA A 260 18.73 10.81 -22.03
CA ALA A 260 19.71 11.00 -23.10
C ALA A 260 19.17 11.92 -24.21
N HIS A 261 17.86 11.85 -24.51
CA HIS A 261 17.23 12.72 -25.50
C HIS A 261 16.99 14.16 -24.97
N LEU A 262 16.82 14.32 -23.64
CA LEU A 262 16.62 15.61 -22.98
C LEU A 262 17.87 16.49 -22.98
N GLU A 263 19.05 15.88 -22.82
CA GLU A 263 20.34 16.59 -22.87
C GLU A 263 20.55 17.29 -24.21
N ASP A 264 20.05 16.71 -25.30
CA ASP A 264 20.21 17.23 -26.66
C ASP A 264 19.12 18.22 -27.11
N ASN A 265 17.94 18.25 -26.47
CA ASN A 265 16.74 18.94 -27.01
C ASN A 265 16.02 19.89 -26.02
N GLY A 266 16.54 20.07 -24.80
CA GLY A 266 16.00 20.99 -23.79
C GLY A 266 14.99 20.36 -22.82
N ILE A 267 14.92 20.91 -21.60
CA ILE A 267 14.25 20.28 -20.44
C ILE A 267 12.80 20.78 -20.28
N SER A 268 11.84 19.85 -20.28
CA SER A 268 10.44 20.11 -19.89
C SER A 268 10.19 19.71 -18.43
N VAL A 269 9.79 20.67 -17.58
CA VAL A 269 9.44 20.43 -16.17
C VAL A 269 8.34 19.37 -16.03
N GLY A 270 7.35 19.40 -16.93
CA GLY A 270 6.27 18.40 -16.95
C GLY A 270 6.78 16.99 -17.26
N LEU A 271 7.76 16.87 -18.15
CA LEU A 271 8.37 15.57 -18.48
C LEU A 271 9.20 15.03 -17.31
N VAL A 272 10.03 15.88 -16.69
CA VAL A 272 10.83 15.49 -15.52
C VAL A 272 9.94 15.05 -14.36
N PHE A 273 8.83 15.75 -14.12
CA PHE A 273 7.85 15.33 -13.11
C PHE A 273 7.25 13.96 -13.41
N ARG A 274 6.83 13.69 -14.66
CA ARG A 274 6.28 12.37 -15.04
C ARG A 274 7.32 11.26 -14.93
N LEU A 275 8.57 11.52 -15.32
CA LEU A 275 9.68 10.57 -15.17
C LEU A 275 9.91 10.23 -13.69
N ARG A 276 9.87 11.25 -12.81
CA ARG A 276 9.95 11.06 -11.37
C ARG A 276 8.77 10.27 -10.82
N GLN A 277 7.54 10.63 -11.22
CA GLN A 277 6.33 9.94 -10.78
C GLN A 277 6.35 8.46 -11.20
N LEU A 278 6.76 8.14 -12.43
CA LEU A 278 6.92 6.77 -12.90
C LEU A 278 7.93 6.01 -12.04
N ARG A 279 9.10 6.59 -11.75
CA ARG A 279 10.12 5.98 -10.88
C ARG A 279 9.58 5.72 -9.48
N GLU A 280 8.91 6.69 -8.88
CA GLU A 280 8.31 6.54 -7.55
C GLU A 280 7.22 5.44 -7.55
N ARG A 281 6.43 5.30 -8.63
CA ARG A 281 5.45 4.21 -8.78
C ARG A 281 6.11 2.83 -8.89
N VAL A 282 7.22 2.74 -9.63
CA VAL A 282 8.02 1.50 -9.72
C VAL A 282 8.56 1.11 -8.34
N LEU A 283 9.04 2.08 -7.55
CA LEU A 283 9.49 1.82 -6.18
C LEU A 283 8.32 1.35 -5.29
N ARG A 284 7.17 2.01 -5.36
CA ARG A 284 5.97 1.60 -4.61
C ARG A 284 5.53 0.18 -4.96
N ILE A 285 5.57 -0.21 -6.24
CA ILE A 285 5.28 -1.59 -6.65
C ILE A 285 6.22 -2.58 -5.97
N ARG A 286 7.52 -2.27 -5.88
CA ARG A 286 8.50 -3.14 -5.21
C ARG A 286 8.22 -3.27 -3.71
N GLU A 287 8.02 -2.14 -3.01
CA GLU A 287 7.67 -2.13 -1.58
C GLU A 287 6.39 -2.91 -1.27
N LEU A 288 5.39 -2.84 -2.15
CA LEU A 288 4.16 -3.61 -2.02
C LEU A 288 4.38 -5.11 -2.26
N LEU A 289 5.21 -5.48 -3.24
CA LEU A 289 5.53 -6.87 -3.53
C LEU A 289 6.35 -7.53 -2.42
N ASP A 290 7.27 -6.80 -1.78
CA ASP A 290 8.02 -7.28 -0.61
C ASP A 290 7.08 -7.67 0.56
N CYS A 291 5.83 -7.17 0.59
CA CYS A 291 4.85 -7.55 1.60
C CYS A 291 4.14 -8.90 1.30
N VAL A 292 4.11 -9.37 0.05
CA VAL A 292 3.28 -10.53 -0.38
C VAL A 292 4.07 -11.75 -0.83
N LEU A 293 5.38 -11.59 -1.05
CA LEU A 293 6.34 -12.62 -1.45
C LEU A 293 7.01 -13.24 -0.22
#